data_AF-A0A520ZMG0-F1
#
_entry.id   AF-A0A520ZMG0-F1
#
_cell.length_a   1.000
_cell.length_b   1.000
_cell.length_c   1.000
_cell.angle_alpha   90.00
_cell.angle_beta   90.00
_cell.angle_gamma   90.00
#
_symmetry.space_group_name_H-M   'P 1'
#
loop_
_entity.id
_entity.type
_entity.pdbx_description
1 polymer ?
#
loop_
_entity_poly.entity_id
_entity_poly.type
_entity_poly.pdbx_seq_one_letter_code
_entity_poly.pdbx_strand_id
1 'polypeptide(L)'
;MMESEMLGRSCFSLWLMLLISFACSAAAATSLRLDPEPAWRKAVDLAELTEIMDVWLDENSDFQRPGKKPIIRVVSPSMAASIQGISGSSHGRTRGLFEPETSTIYLIQPWDRKNAHDASVLLHELVHARQVSRYHYCPGAQEEAAYRLQDDWLRERGLQANVNWIAVVLEAGCSRRDFHPD
;
A
#
# COMPACT_ATOMS: atom_id res chain seq x y z
N MET A 1 72.14 -45.77 -19.57
CA MET A 1 72.28 -46.75 -18.48
C MET A 1 71.83 -46.04 -17.21
N MET A 2 70.82 -46.59 -16.55
CA MET A 2 70.33 -46.30 -15.19
C MET A 2 69.61 -44.96 -14.91
N GLU A 3 68.30 -45.14 -14.74
CA GLU A 3 67.39 -44.59 -13.72
C GLU A 3 67.99 -43.70 -12.61
N SER A 4 67.27 -42.62 -12.25
CA SER A 4 66.73 -42.51 -10.89
C SER A 4 65.64 -41.42 -10.81
N GLU A 5 64.57 -41.75 -10.11
CA GLU A 5 63.34 -41.00 -9.98
C GLU A 5 63.42 -39.78 -9.02
N MET A 6 62.37 -38.95 -9.16
CA MET A 6 61.49 -38.47 -8.08
C MET A 6 61.67 -37.08 -7.45
N LEU A 7 60.49 -36.43 -7.37
CA LEU A 7 60.00 -35.40 -6.44
C LEU A 7 60.26 -33.91 -6.77
N GLY A 8 59.25 -33.31 -7.40
CA GLY A 8 58.97 -31.87 -7.35
C GLY A 8 57.49 -31.61 -7.57
N ARG A 9 56.70 -31.81 -6.51
CA ARG A 9 55.22 -31.69 -6.48
C ARG A 9 54.75 -30.31 -6.96
N SER A 10 53.99 -30.30 -8.05
CA SER A 10 53.19 -29.18 -8.56
C SER A 10 52.15 -28.72 -7.53
N CYS A 11 52.30 -27.50 -7.03
CA CYS A 11 51.42 -26.88 -6.02
C CYS A 11 50.47 -25.81 -6.61
N PHE A 12 50.19 -25.83 -7.91
CA PHE A 12 49.38 -24.77 -8.54
C PHE A 12 48.49 -25.33 -9.65
N SER A 13 47.51 -26.17 -9.32
CA SER A 13 46.42 -26.51 -10.25
C SER A 13 45.24 -27.09 -9.48
N LEU A 14 44.63 -26.31 -8.57
CA LEU A 14 43.34 -26.62 -7.95
C LEU A 14 42.73 -25.38 -7.25
N TRP A 15 42.94 -24.19 -7.82
CA TRP A 15 42.01 -23.06 -7.64
C TRP A 15 41.09 -23.07 -8.86
N LEU A 16 40.19 -24.04 -8.88
CA LEU A 16 38.80 -23.77 -8.51
C LEU A 16 38.12 -22.98 -9.64
N MET A 17 37.92 -23.69 -10.76
CA MET A 17 36.85 -23.42 -11.72
C MET A 17 35.51 -23.50 -10.98
N LEU A 18 35.16 -22.45 -10.24
CA LEU A 18 33.87 -22.31 -9.56
C LEU A 18 33.44 -20.84 -9.66
N LEU A 19 33.56 -20.30 -10.88
CA LEU A 19 33.10 -18.96 -11.28
C LEU A 19 32.14 -19.01 -12.47
N ILE A 20 31.53 -20.17 -12.73
CA ILE A 20 30.51 -20.34 -13.77
C ILE A 20 29.46 -21.31 -13.22
N SER A 21 28.43 -20.81 -12.54
CA SER A 21 27.08 -21.40 -12.38
C SER A 21 26.37 -20.88 -11.12
N PHE A 22 26.05 -19.59 -11.06
CA PHE A 22 24.94 -19.11 -10.22
C PHE A 22 24.37 -17.79 -10.75
N ALA A 23 24.05 -17.77 -12.04
CA ALA A 23 23.20 -16.74 -12.63
C ALA A 23 21.88 -17.40 -13.06
N CYS A 24 21.18 -18.00 -12.09
CA CYS A 24 19.84 -18.53 -12.31
C CYS A 24 18.85 -17.70 -11.50
N SER A 25 18.09 -16.89 -12.24
CA SER A 25 16.68 -16.58 -11.98
C SER A 25 16.34 -15.80 -10.70
N ALA A 26 16.50 -14.49 -10.78
CA ALA A 26 15.59 -13.56 -10.11
C ALA A 26 15.19 -12.44 -11.07
N ALA A 27 14.80 -12.80 -12.30
CA ALA A 27 13.77 -12.00 -12.95
C ALA A 27 12.51 -12.27 -12.12
N ALA A 28 12.26 -11.44 -11.11
CA ALA A 28 10.91 -11.30 -10.58
C ALA A 28 10.08 -10.96 -11.81
N ALA A 29 9.39 -11.95 -12.35
CA ALA A 29 8.38 -11.70 -13.34
C ALA A 29 7.37 -10.84 -12.61
N THR A 30 7.47 -9.52 -12.81
CA THR A 30 6.37 -8.61 -12.53
C THR A 30 5.27 -9.10 -13.45
N SER A 31 4.50 -10.09 -12.98
CA SER A 31 3.26 -10.46 -13.62
C SER A 31 2.43 -9.20 -13.51
N LEU A 32 2.39 -8.45 -14.59
CA LEU A 32 1.45 -7.36 -14.78
C LEU A 32 0.09 -8.08 -14.77
N ARG A 33 -0.48 -8.25 -13.57
CA ARG A 33 -1.85 -8.70 -13.38
C ARG A 33 -2.71 -7.55 -13.87
N LEU A 34 -2.80 -7.42 -15.19
CA LEU A 34 -3.77 -6.56 -15.84
C LEU A 34 -5.13 -7.09 -15.42
N ASP A 35 -5.83 -6.33 -14.59
CA ASP A 35 -7.17 -6.63 -14.06
C ASP A 35 -8.12 -7.05 -15.20
N PRO A 36 -8.28 -8.36 -15.47
CA PRO A 36 -8.88 -8.82 -16.72
C PRO A 36 -10.40 -8.72 -16.70
N GLU A 37 -10.98 -8.59 -15.50
CA GLU A 37 -12.41 -8.52 -15.22
C GLU A 37 -12.59 -7.64 -13.95
N PRO A 38 -12.63 -6.29 -14.06
CA PRO A 38 -12.63 -5.41 -12.90
C PRO A 38 -13.98 -5.49 -12.16
N ALA A 39 -14.14 -6.49 -11.30
CA ALA A 39 -15.35 -6.68 -10.48
C ALA A 39 -15.76 -5.39 -9.77
N TRP A 40 -14.76 -4.62 -9.30
CA TRP A 40 -14.97 -3.31 -8.66
C TRP A 40 -15.75 -2.31 -9.52
N ARG A 41 -15.58 -2.32 -10.85
CA ARG A 41 -16.28 -1.43 -11.77
C ARG A 41 -17.73 -1.87 -12.01
N LYS A 42 -18.00 -3.17 -11.84
CA LYS A 42 -19.32 -3.78 -11.97
C LYS A 42 -20.13 -3.71 -10.67
N ALA A 43 -19.50 -3.37 -9.55
CA ALA A 43 -20.16 -3.23 -8.26
C ALA A 43 -21.40 -2.32 -8.34
N VAL A 44 -22.54 -2.85 -7.90
CA VAL A 44 -23.85 -2.23 -8.00
C VAL A 44 -23.98 -1.09 -7.00
N ASP A 45 -23.39 -1.23 -5.82
CA ASP A 45 -23.41 -0.24 -4.75
C ASP A 45 -22.07 -0.14 -3.99
N LEU A 46 -22.04 0.65 -2.92
CA LEU A 46 -20.86 0.84 -2.09
C LEU A 46 -20.57 -0.38 -1.20
N ALA A 47 -21.58 -1.15 -0.81
CA ALA A 47 -21.39 -2.33 0.04
C ALA A 47 -20.67 -3.43 -0.74
N GLU A 48 -21.07 -3.67 -1.99
CA GLU A 48 -20.39 -4.60 -2.89
C GLU A 48 -18.97 -4.14 -3.23
N LEU A 49 -18.78 -2.84 -3.54
CA LEU A 49 -17.44 -2.30 -3.77
C LEU A 49 -16.54 -2.49 -2.53
N THR A 50 -17.07 -2.25 -1.34
CA THR A 50 -16.34 -2.42 -0.08
C THR A 50 -15.91 -3.87 0.12
N GLU A 51 -16.79 -4.83 -0.12
CA GLU A 51 -16.44 -6.24 0.02
C GLU A 51 -15.35 -6.66 -0.99
N ILE A 52 -15.41 -6.17 -2.24
CA ILE A 52 -14.36 -6.41 -3.24
C ILE A 52 -13.01 -5.86 -2.77
N MET A 53 -12.98 -4.65 -2.22
CA MET A 53 -11.75 -4.04 -1.69
C MET A 53 -11.27 -4.76 -0.44
N ASP A 54 -12.18 -5.21 0.42
CA ASP A 54 -11.84 -5.97 1.62
C ASP A 54 -11.18 -7.30 1.27
N VAL A 55 -11.70 -8.02 0.28
CA VAL A 55 -11.07 -9.26 -0.24
C VAL A 55 -9.68 -8.96 -0.80
N TRP A 56 -9.52 -7.89 -1.58
CA TRP A 56 -8.20 -7.50 -2.09
C TRP A 56 -7.23 -7.18 -0.95
N LEU A 57 -7.68 -6.45 0.09
CA LEU A 57 -6.85 -6.13 1.26
C LEU A 57 -6.48 -7.36 2.09
N ASP A 58 -7.33 -8.38 2.15
CA ASP A 58 -7.03 -9.65 2.82
C ASP A 58 -5.90 -10.42 2.10
N GLU A 59 -5.79 -10.27 0.78
CA GLU A 59 -4.75 -10.92 -0.04
C GLU A 59 -3.44 -10.13 -0.09
N ASN A 60 -3.49 -8.80 0.11
CA ASN A 60 -2.36 -7.89 -0.14
C ASN A 60 -1.85 -7.17 1.11
N SER A 61 -2.41 -7.43 2.29
CA SER A 61 -1.95 -6.84 3.56
C SER A 61 -2.09 -7.81 4.73
N ASP A 62 -1.42 -7.50 5.84
CA ASP A 62 -1.60 -8.21 7.12
C ASP A 62 -2.63 -7.52 8.03
N PHE A 63 -3.27 -6.45 7.55
CA PHE A 63 -4.25 -5.67 8.28
C PHE A 63 -5.57 -6.44 8.42
N GLN A 64 -5.94 -6.75 9.65
CA GLN A 64 -7.17 -7.47 9.96
C GLN A 64 -8.40 -6.60 9.68
N ARG A 65 -9.48 -7.22 9.19
CA ARG A 65 -10.77 -6.54 9.06
C ARG A 65 -11.22 -5.98 10.43
N PRO A 66 -11.80 -4.78 10.49
CA PRO A 66 -12.34 -4.25 11.74
C PRO A 66 -13.52 -5.12 12.22
N GLY A 67 -13.69 -5.26 13.54
CA GLY A 67 -14.79 -6.03 14.11
C GLY A 67 -16.19 -5.47 13.77
N LYS A 68 -16.26 -4.21 13.36
CA LYS A 68 -17.45 -3.55 12.83
C LYS A 68 -17.12 -2.95 11.46
N LYS A 69 -17.97 -3.22 10.46
CA LYS A 69 -17.83 -2.60 9.14
C LYS A 69 -18.04 -1.08 9.24
N PRO A 70 -17.18 -0.26 8.61
CA PRO A 70 -17.33 1.19 8.64
C PRO A 70 -18.59 1.64 7.90
N ILE A 71 -19.16 2.76 8.35
CA ILE A 71 -20.28 3.44 7.68
C ILE A 71 -19.71 4.28 6.55
N ILE A 72 -20.21 4.13 5.33
CA ILE A 72 -19.71 4.90 4.17
C ILE A 72 -20.72 5.98 3.81
N ARG A 73 -20.27 7.22 3.70
CA ARG A 73 -21.08 8.39 3.33
C ARG A 73 -20.43 9.16 2.20
N VAL A 74 -21.20 9.44 1.15
CA VAL A 74 -20.78 10.40 0.12
C VAL A 74 -21.27 11.79 0.53
N VAL A 75 -20.37 12.76 0.65
CA VAL A 75 -20.66 14.09 1.18
C VAL A 75 -20.22 15.20 0.24
N SER A 76 -20.79 16.40 0.38
CA SER A 76 -20.35 17.57 -0.35
C SER A 76 -18.98 18.07 0.15
N PRO A 77 -18.20 18.81 -0.67
CA PRO A 77 -16.98 19.47 -0.20
C PRO A 77 -17.20 20.41 0.99
N SER A 78 -18.34 21.11 1.04
CA SER A 78 -18.68 22.00 2.16
C SER A 78 -18.89 21.24 3.46
N MET A 79 -19.56 20.08 3.41
CA MET A 79 -19.73 19.22 4.58
C MET A 79 -18.39 18.62 5.02
N ALA A 80 -17.56 18.20 4.06
CA ALA A 80 -16.22 17.69 4.34
C ALA A 80 -15.33 18.74 5.02
N ALA A 81 -15.38 20.00 4.60
CA ALA A 81 -14.64 21.09 5.23
C ALA A 81 -15.07 21.32 6.70
N SER A 82 -16.37 21.21 7.00
CA SER A 82 -16.87 21.28 8.37
C SER A 82 -16.41 20.11 9.25
N ILE A 83 -16.18 18.93 8.66
CA ILE A 83 -15.65 17.75 9.35
C ILE A 83 -14.13 17.89 9.54
N GLN A 84 -13.38 18.27 8.49
CA GLN A 84 -11.92 18.45 8.52
C GLN A 84 -11.45 19.62 9.38
N GLY A 85 -12.31 20.59 9.68
CA GLY A 85 -12.04 21.61 10.71
C GLY A 85 -11.71 21.03 12.10
N ILE A 86 -11.84 19.71 12.28
CA ILE A 86 -11.49 18.91 13.46
C ILE A 86 -10.24 18.02 13.23
N SER A 87 -9.98 17.57 11.99
CA SER A 87 -8.89 16.63 11.65
C SER A 87 -8.03 17.20 10.52
N GLY A 88 -6.91 17.83 10.89
CA GLY A 88 -6.03 18.53 9.96
C GLY A 88 -4.81 17.71 9.54
N SER A 89 -4.83 17.18 8.31
CA SER A 89 -3.72 17.21 7.36
C SER A 89 -4.26 16.78 5.99
N SER A 90 -3.85 17.44 4.91
CA SER A 90 -4.12 16.93 3.58
C SER A 90 -3.08 17.45 2.60
N HIS A 91 -2.27 16.52 2.09
CA HIS A 91 -1.24 16.75 1.09
C HIS A 91 -1.82 16.69 -0.34
N GLY A 92 -3.02 17.24 -0.54
CA GLY A 92 -3.74 17.29 -1.81
C GLY A 92 -5.16 17.86 -1.65
N ARG A 93 -6.01 17.73 -2.68
CA ARG A 93 -7.45 17.90 -2.49
C ARG A 93 -7.96 16.64 -1.80
N THR A 94 -8.29 16.72 -0.52
CA THR A 94 -8.86 15.57 0.20
C THR A 94 -10.06 15.01 -0.54
N ARG A 95 -10.03 13.71 -0.86
CA ARG A 95 -11.09 12.99 -1.58
C ARG A 95 -11.82 11.98 -0.68
N GLY A 96 -11.22 11.62 0.45
CA GLY A 96 -11.70 10.68 1.45
C GLY A 96 -11.30 11.14 2.85
N LEU A 97 -12.01 10.69 3.88
CA LEU A 97 -11.61 10.82 5.28
C LEU A 97 -12.21 9.68 6.08
N PHE A 98 -11.40 9.03 6.89
CA PHE A 98 -11.84 8.10 7.92
C PHE A 98 -11.93 8.78 9.29
N GLU A 99 -13.07 8.66 9.94
CA GLU A 99 -13.33 9.12 11.30
C GLU A 99 -13.36 7.91 12.26
N PRO A 100 -12.32 7.70 13.09
CA PRO A 100 -12.18 6.51 13.92
C PRO A 100 -13.27 6.38 14.99
N GLU A 101 -13.70 7.49 15.62
CA GLU A 101 -14.65 7.46 16.75
C GLU A 101 -16.01 6.87 16.35
N THR A 102 -16.45 7.20 15.14
CA THR A 102 -17.74 6.73 14.62
C THR A 102 -17.59 5.56 13.65
N SER A 103 -16.35 5.21 13.29
CA SER A 103 -16.02 4.29 12.20
C SER A 103 -16.75 4.69 10.91
N THR A 104 -16.61 5.96 10.50
CA THR A 104 -17.25 6.50 9.31
C THR A 104 -16.22 6.88 8.25
N ILE A 105 -16.41 6.39 7.03
CA ILE A 105 -15.68 6.80 5.84
C ILE A 105 -16.50 7.84 5.10
N TYR A 106 -15.94 9.03 4.90
CA TYR A 106 -16.52 10.11 4.11
C TYR A 106 -15.84 10.19 2.75
N LEU A 107 -16.59 9.96 1.67
CA LEU A 107 -16.13 10.12 0.29
C LEU A 107 -16.62 11.46 -0.25
N ILE A 108 -15.72 12.29 -0.77
CA ILE A 108 -16.01 13.70 -1.05
C ILE A 108 -16.38 13.91 -2.52
N GLN A 109 -17.58 14.44 -2.76
CA GLN A 109 -18.08 14.74 -4.11
C GLN A 109 -17.14 15.64 -4.91
N PRO A 110 -17.03 15.46 -6.24
CA PRO A 110 -17.74 14.49 -7.09
C PRO A 110 -17.00 13.14 -7.13
N TRP A 111 -17.26 12.24 -6.19
CA TRP A 111 -16.65 10.92 -6.12
C TRP A 111 -17.46 9.94 -6.97
N ASP A 112 -16.77 9.13 -7.79
CA ASP A 112 -17.39 8.13 -8.66
C ASP A 112 -16.77 6.74 -8.46
N ARG A 113 -17.60 5.78 -8.02
CA ARG A 113 -17.25 4.35 -7.89
C ARG A 113 -16.59 3.78 -9.14
N LYS A 114 -16.96 4.25 -10.33
CA LYS A 114 -16.46 3.71 -11.61
C LYS A 114 -15.13 4.32 -12.03
N ASN A 115 -14.71 5.41 -11.41
CA ASN A 115 -13.40 5.99 -11.59
C ASN A 115 -12.38 5.27 -10.68
N ALA A 116 -11.30 4.76 -11.26
CA ALA A 116 -10.31 3.98 -10.50
C ALA A 116 -9.62 4.80 -9.42
N HIS A 117 -9.28 6.06 -9.67
CA HIS A 117 -8.68 6.91 -8.64
C HIS A 117 -9.64 7.14 -7.47
N ASP A 118 -10.92 7.34 -7.74
CA ASP A 118 -11.94 7.49 -6.70
C ASP A 118 -12.18 6.18 -5.93
N ALA A 119 -12.31 5.05 -6.62
CA ALA A 119 -12.40 3.75 -5.98
C ALA A 119 -11.16 3.46 -5.09
N SER A 120 -9.97 3.86 -5.53
CA SER A 120 -8.73 3.71 -4.75
C SER A 120 -8.73 4.57 -3.46
N VAL A 121 -9.44 5.69 -3.45
CA VAL A 121 -9.61 6.50 -2.22
C VAL A 121 -10.44 5.72 -1.20
N LEU A 122 -11.49 5.00 -1.61
CA LEU A 122 -12.22 4.13 -0.66
C LEU A 122 -11.29 3.05 -0.09
N LEU A 123 -10.44 2.44 -0.91
CA LEU A 123 -9.46 1.46 -0.44
C LEU A 123 -8.51 2.06 0.59
N HIS A 124 -8.01 3.28 0.35
CA HIS A 124 -7.18 4.02 1.30
C HIS A 124 -7.88 4.20 2.65
N GLU A 125 -9.13 4.68 2.67
CA GLU A 125 -9.87 4.86 3.92
C GLU A 125 -10.20 3.52 4.62
N LEU A 126 -10.38 2.44 3.87
CA LEU A 126 -10.53 1.09 4.43
C LEU A 126 -9.24 0.61 5.10
N VAL A 127 -8.06 0.99 4.58
CA VAL A 127 -6.79 0.71 5.26
C VAL A 127 -6.75 1.42 6.61
N HIS A 128 -7.12 2.70 6.69
CA HIS A 128 -7.22 3.40 7.97
C HIS A 128 -8.19 2.70 8.94
N ALA A 129 -9.35 2.26 8.45
CA ALA A 129 -10.31 1.52 9.27
C ALA A 129 -9.72 0.21 9.85
N ARG A 130 -8.83 -0.46 9.12
CA ARG A 130 -8.11 -1.66 9.60
C ARG A 130 -6.91 -1.34 10.49
N GLN A 131 -6.35 -0.13 10.38
CA GLN A 131 -5.21 0.33 11.16
C GLN A 131 -5.59 0.83 12.57
N VAL A 132 -6.88 1.04 12.88
CA VAL A 132 -7.36 1.55 14.19
C VAL A 132 -6.84 0.76 15.40
N SER A 133 -6.66 -0.55 15.27
CA SER A 133 -6.17 -1.40 16.37
C SER A 133 -4.64 -1.41 16.50
N ARG A 134 -3.92 -0.77 15.57
CA ARG A 134 -2.46 -0.66 15.61
C ARG A 134 -2.07 0.61 16.35
N TYR A 135 -1.02 0.48 17.16
CA TYR A 135 -0.37 1.63 17.76
C TYR A 135 0.39 2.42 16.69
N HIS A 136 0.15 3.73 16.65
CA HIS A 136 0.88 4.69 15.84
C HIS A 136 1.41 5.78 16.75
N TYR A 137 2.70 6.10 16.64
CA TYR A 137 3.34 7.11 17.48
C TYR A 137 2.99 8.56 17.06
N CYS A 138 2.37 8.72 15.89
CA CYS A 138 1.70 9.94 15.46
C CYS A 138 0.61 9.63 14.41
N PRO A 139 -0.33 10.57 14.15
CA PRO A 139 -1.34 10.38 13.11
C PRO A 139 -0.77 10.13 11.71
N GLY A 140 0.34 10.76 11.34
CA GLY A 140 0.98 10.60 10.03
C GLY A 140 1.61 9.22 9.80
N ALA A 141 2.00 8.48 10.86
CA ALA A 141 2.74 7.21 10.73
C ALA A 141 1.97 6.12 9.97
N GLN A 142 0.65 6.23 9.91
CA GLN A 142 -0.22 5.27 9.22
C GLN A 142 -0.35 5.54 7.71
N GLU A 143 -0.05 6.77 7.26
CA GLU A 143 -0.31 7.26 5.89
C GLU A 143 0.47 6.50 4.83
N GLU A 144 1.76 6.23 5.08
CA GLU A 144 2.62 5.60 4.07
C GLU A 144 2.08 4.22 3.67
N ALA A 145 1.65 3.40 4.64
CA ALA A 145 1.10 2.09 4.34
C ALA A 145 -0.23 2.18 3.56
N ALA A 146 -1.09 3.15 3.90
CA ALA A 146 -2.35 3.39 3.19
C ALA A 146 -2.10 3.81 1.72
N TYR A 147 -1.19 4.76 1.49
CA TYR A 147 -0.84 5.20 0.13
C TYR A 147 -0.13 4.12 -0.69
N ARG A 148 0.72 3.29 -0.08
CA ARG A 148 1.36 2.17 -0.79
C ARG A 148 0.34 1.15 -1.29
N LEU A 149 -0.58 0.72 -0.43
CA LEU A 149 -1.66 -0.20 -0.83
C LEU A 149 -2.58 0.42 -1.90
N GLN A 150 -2.86 1.72 -1.79
CA GLN A 150 -3.58 2.46 -2.83
C GLN A 150 -2.85 2.44 -4.19
N ASP A 151 -1.55 2.69 -4.20
CA ASP A 151 -0.74 2.67 -5.42
C ASP A 151 -0.62 1.26 -6.01
N ASP A 152 -0.43 0.24 -5.17
CA ASP A 152 -0.36 -1.15 -5.60
C ASP A 152 -1.67 -1.59 -6.30
N TRP A 153 -2.82 -1.27 -5.70
CA TRP A 153 -4.13 -1.52 -6.32
C TRP A 153 -4.28 -0.77 -7.66
N LEU A 154 -3.82 0.47 -7.76
CA LEU A 154 -3.86 1.23 -9.02
C LEU A 154 -2.90 0.65 -10.07
N ARG A 155 -1.73 0.15 -9.68
CA ARG A 155 -0.70 -0.41 -10.57
C ARG A 155 -1.16 -1.67 -11.28
N GLU A 156 -1.96 -2.51 -10.62
CA GLU A 156 -2.64 -3.67 -11.26
C GLU A 156 -3.54 -3.24 -12.44
N ARG A 157 -3.97 -1.98 -12.46
CA ARG A 157 -4.83 -1.39 -13.49
C ARG A 157 -4.07 -0.48 -14.45
N GLY A 158 -2.73 -0.48 -14.40
CA GLY A 158 -1.87 0.37 -15.22
C GLY A 158 -1.91 1.86 -14.83
N LEU A 159 -2.34 2.16 -13.61
CA LEU A 159 -2.42 3.51 -13.05
C LEU A 159 -1.43 3.70 -11.89
N GLN A 160 -1.34 4.92 -11.37
CA GLN A 160 -0.53 5.27 -10.20
C GLN A 160 -1.31 6.22 -9.30
N ALA A 161 -1.03 6.21 -8.00
CA ALA A 161 -1.60 7.17 -7.07
C ALA A 161 -1.16 8.60 -7.44
N ASN A 162 -2.11 9.54 -7.50
CA ASN A 162 -1.83 10.94 -7.75
C ASN A 162 -1.53 11.66 -6.44
N VAL A 163 -0.34 11.41 -5.89
CA VAL A 163 0.09 11.88 -4.57
C VAL A 163 1.51 12.43 -4.62
N ASN A 164 1.80 13.37 -3.73
CA ASN A 164 3.18 13.81 -3.54
C ASN A 164 3.90 12.82 -2.60
N TRP A 165 4.58 11.83 -3.18
CA TRP A 165 5.29 10.80 -2.41
C TRP A 165 6.33 11.35 -1.41
N ILE A 166 6.98 12.47 -1.74
CA ILE A 166 7.90 13.12 -0.80
C ILE A 166 7.13 13.61 0.42
N ALA A 167 5.97 14.23 0.21
CA ALA A 167 5.13 14.70 1.30
C ALA A 167 4.60 13.56 2.17
N VAL A 168 4.14 12.46 1.55
CA VAL A 168 3.69 11.25 2.26
C VAL A 168 4.79 10.70 3.16
N VAL A 169 6.01 10.54 2.64
CA VAL A 169 7.14 10.01 3.41
C VAL A 169 7.53 10.97 4.54
N LEU A 170 7.50 12.28 4.31
CA LEU A 170 7.79 13.27 5.36
C LEU A 170 6.72 13.26 6.47
N GLU A 171 5.45 13.12 6.12
CA GLU A 171 4.33 13.03 7.07
C GLU A 171 4.41 11.74 7.89
N ALA A 172 4.67 10.60 7.24
CA ALA A 172 4.85 9.31 7.92
C ALA A 172 6.06 9.27 8.86
N GLY A 173 7.09 10.07 8.56
CA GLY A 173 8.24 10.26 9.45
C GLY A 173 7.89 10.91 10.79
N CYS A 174 6.74 11.59 10.89
CA CYS A 174 6.28 12.39 12.03
C CYS A 174 7.26 13.51 12.42
N SER A 175 6.74 14.71 12.69
CA SER A 175 7.56 15.78 13.26
C SER A 175 7.62 15.66 14.79
N ARG A 176 8.60 16.33 15.41
CA ARG A 176 8.77 16.35 16.88
C ARG A 176 7.54 16.89 17.64
N ARG A 177 6.62 17.58 16.94
CA ARG A 177 5.36 18.11 17.50
C ARG A 177 4.20 17.12 17.42
N ASP A 178 4.36 16.04 16.67
CA ASP A 178 3.30 15.06 16.40
C ASP A 178 3.40 13.85 17.35
N PHE A 179 4.37 13.84 18.27
CA PHE A 179 4.44 12.87 19.36
C PHE A 179 3.39 13.22 20.41
N HIS A 180 2.38 12.37 20.54
CA HIS A 180 1.40 12.44 21.62
C HIS A 180 1.73 11.39 22.67
N PRO A 181 1.96 11.76 23.95
CA PRO A 181 2.08 10.79 25.03
C PRO A 181 0.71 10.13 25.28
N ASP A 182 0.73 8.83 25.57
CA ASP A 182 -0.46 8.00 25.87
C ASP A 182 -1.29 8.52 27.05
#